data_AF-A0A086ADY3-F1
#
_entry.id   AF-A0A086ADY3-F1
#
_cell.length_a   1.000
_cell.length_b   1.000
_cell.length_c   1.000
_cell.angle_alpha   90.00
_cell.angle_beta   90.00
_cell.angle_gamma   90.00
#
_symmetry.space_group_name_H-M   'P 1'
#
loop_
_entity.id
_entity.type
_entity.pdbx_description
1 polymer ?
#
loop_
_entity_poly.entity_id
_entity_poly.type
_entity_poly.pdbx_seq_one_letter_code
_entity_poly.pdbx_strand_id
1 'polypeptide(L)'
;MPDLSKEWKDKYSMFLTDENLLLFSENLVTFYNQKTEISRLPYFNDEIIISLQDSIFYFSKVLEALEKDLSLLKSTIIEALEETPFEIILLILGQRLTSASRRDETGIPPRKEILLESCFLPFNTEISIAARAWEKHVGRKKDSIFGTIKGNSSQKQQAVEKLINYIINHKTWWNVFYHYKHDLVYEIRVENGQGMRWSSDGKRFIGFLEDFLEE
;
A
#
# COMPACT_ATOMS: atom_id res chain seq x y z
N MET A 1 0.08 -20.95 -6.58
CA MET A 1 -0.12 -21.07 -8.05
C MET A 1 1.05 -21.80 -8.71
N PRO A 2 1.05 -23.15 -8.70
CA PRO A 2 2.19 -23.92 -9.21
C PRO A 2 2.41 -23.80 -10.72
N ASP A 3 1.33 -23.58 -11.48
CA ASP A 3 1.30 -23.70 -12.94
C ASP A 3 1.69 -22.41 -13.70
N LEU A 4 1.91 -21.29 -13.01
CA LEU A 4 2.51 -20.10 -13.63
C LEU A 4 3.91 -20.42 -14.15
N SER A 5 4.30 -19.80 -15.26
CA SER A 5 5.65 -19.94 -15.80
C SER A 5 6.72 -19.55 -14.77
N LYS A 6 7.88 -20.22 -14.83
CA LYS A 6 8.97 -19.97 -13.87
C LYS A 6 9.43 -18.50 -13.91
N GLU A 7 9.58 -17.95 -15.11
CA GLU A 7 9.97 -16.56 -15.31
C GLU A 7 9.00 -15.58 -14.65
N TRP A 8 7.69 -15.79 -14.83
CA TRP A 8 6.67 -14.95 -14.19
C TRP A 8 6.74 -15.04 -12.66
N LYS A 9 6.88 -16.25 -12.11
CA LYS A 9 7.02 -16.46 -10.66
C LYS A 9 8.26 -15.80 -10.07
N ASP A 10 9.39 -15.90 -10.75
CA ASP A 10 10.66 -15.31 -10.30
C ASP A 10 10.55 -13.77 -10.33
N LYS A 11 10.04 -13.21 -11.44
CA LYS A 11 9.89 -11.77 -11.63
C LYS A 11 8.90 -11.13 -10.65
N TYR A 12 7.75 -11.75 -10.43
CA TYR A 12 6.65 -11.21 -9.61
C TYR A 12 6.49 -11.93 -8.27
N SER A 13 7.57 -12.49 -7.73
CA SER A 13 7.57 -13.26 -6.49
C SER A 13 6.99 -12.50 -5.28
N MET A 14 7.18 -11.19 -5.20
CA MET A 14 6.60 -10.35 -4.15
C MET A 14 5.07 -10.24 -4.24
N PHE A 15 4.50 -10.28 -5.45
CA PHE A 15 3.05 -10.28 -5.64
C PHE A 15 2.45 -11.63 -5.23
N LEU A 16 3.18 -12.73 -5.43
CA LEU A 16 2.74 -14.09 -5.09
C LEU A 16 2.77 -14.42 -3.59
N THR A 17 2.93 -13.43 -2.73
CA THR A 17 2.83 -13.63 -1.27
C THR A 17 1.38 -13.70 -0.84
N ASP A 18 1.08 -14.46 0.22
CA ASP A 18 -0.30 -14.61 0.71
C ASP A 18 -0.93 -13.25 1.04
N GLU A 19 -0.16 -12.30 1.58
CA GLU A 19 -0.60 -10.93 1.89
C GLU A 19 -1.08 -10.20 0.63
N ASN A 20 -0.27 -10.19 -0.44
CA ASN A 20 -0.60 -9.46 -1.66
C ASN A 20 -1.66 -10.18 -2.51
N LEU A 21 -1.67 -11.52 -2.53
CA LEU A 21 -2.71 -12.29 -3.21
C LEU A 21 -4.07 -12.12 -2.54
N LEU A 22 -4.12 -12.11 -1.20
CA LEU A 22 -5.35 -11.85 -0.46
C LEU A 22 -5.87 -10.45 -0.78
N LEU A 23 -5.03 -9.41 -0.63
CA LEU A 23 -5.39 -8.03 -0.94
C LEU A 23 -5.87 -7.85 -2.39
N PHE A 24 -5.15 -8.45 -3.35
CA PHE A 24 -5.54 -8.42 -4.76
C PHE A 24 -6.92 -9.04 -4.97
N SER A 25 -7.17 -10.22 -4.39
CA SER A 25 -8.44 -10.93 -4.55
C SER A 25 -9.62 -10.17 -3.92
N GLU A 26 -9.41 -9.61 -2.72
CA GLU A 26 -10.42 -8.79 -2.03
C GLU A 26 -10.74 -7.54 -2.84
N ASN A 27 -9.72 -6.84 -3.34
CA ASN A 27 -9.92 -5.66 -4.17
C ASN A 27 -10.60 -5.98 -5.49
N LEU A 28 -10.19 -7.06 -6.18
CA LEU A 28 -10.77 -7.46 -7.45
C LEU A 28 -12.29 -7.70 -7.33
N VAL A 29 -12.70 -8.49 -6.32
CA VAL A 29 -14.12 -8.75 -6.05
C VAL A 29 -14.83 -7.47 -5.60
N THR A 30 -14.19 -6.66 -4.76
CA THR A 30 -14.76 -5.39 -4.27
C THR A 30 -15.03 -4.43 -5.44
N PHE A 31 -14.05 -4.21 -6.31
CA PHE A 31 -14.18 -3.28 -7.42
C PHE A 31 -15.17 -3.78 -8.47
N TYR A 32 -15.25 -5.10 -8.71
CA TYR A 32 -16.22 -5.67 -9.65
C TYR A 32 -17.67 -5.46 -9.19
N ASN A 33 -17.92 -5.62 -7.89
CA ASN A 33 -19.26 -5.43 -7.32
C ASN A 33 -19.65 -3.95 -7.15
N GLN A 34 -18.69 -3.02 -7.28
CA GLN A 34 -18.94 -1.60 -7.14
C GLN A 34 -19.55 -1.01 -8.41
N LYS A 35 -20.76 -0.47 -8.26
CA LYS A 35 -21.53 0.17 -9.34
C LYS A 35 -21.23 1.66 -9.52
N THR A 36 -20.46 2.26 -8.61
CA THR A 36 -20.14 3.70 -8.59
C THR A 36 -18.67 3.89 -8.25
N GLU A 37 -18.08 5.00 -8.69
CA GLU A 37 -16.73 5.38 -8.31
C GLU A 37 -16.62 5.55 -6.78
N ILE A 38 -15.59 4.95 -6.18
CA ILE A 38 -15.29 5.09 -4.75
C ILE A 38 -14.77 6.51 -4.51
N SER A 39 -15.25 7.16 -3.45
CA SER A 39 -14.56 8.33 -2.89
C SER A 39 -13.16 7.93 -2.43
N ARG A 40 -12.13 8.33 -3.16
CA ARG A 40 -10.74 7.98 -2.85
C ARG A 40 -10.09 9.07 -2.01
N LEU A 41 -10.40 9.09 -0.73
CA LEU A 41 -9.70 9.94 0.23
C LEU A 41 -8.36 9.30 0.65
N PRO A 42 -7.32 10.10 0.95
CA PRO A 42 -7.22 11.54 0.75
C PRO A 42 -7.21 11.93 -0.73
N TYR A 43 -7.62 13.16 -1.03
CA TYR A 43 -7.44 13.77 -2.33
C TYR A 43 -6.01 14.29 -2.49
N PHE A 44 -5.47 14.13 -3.71
CA PHE A 44 -4.17 14.66 -4.07
C PHE A 44 -4.22 15.20 -5.50
N ASN A 45 -3.86 16.48 -5.68
CA ASN A 45 -4.05 17.18 -6.95
C ASN A 45 -3.24 16.57 -8.11
N ASP A 46 -2.05 16.04 -7.84
CA ASP A 46 -1.21 15.40 -8.85
C ASP A 46 -1.55 13.91 -9.09
N GLU A 47 -2.65 13.42 -8.50
CA GLU A 47 -3.06 12.04 -8.71
C GLU A 47 -3.62 11.83 -10.12
N ILE A 48 -3.09 10.80 -10.78
CA ILE A 48 -3.58 10.34 -12.07
C ILE A 48 -4.70 9.33 -11.81
N ILE A 49 -5.93 9.73 -12.13
CA ILE A 49 -7.12 8.88 -11.96
C ILE A 49 -7.28 7.97 -13.18
N ILE A 50 -7.20 6.67 -12.94
CA ILE A 50 -7.50 5.61 -13.92
C ILE A 50 -8.82 4.94 -13.56
N SER A 51 -9.62 4.63 -14.59
CA SER A 51 -10.84 3.83 -14.47
C SER A 51 -10.51 2.44 -13.94
N LEU A 52 -10.99 2.13 -12.72
CA LEU A 52 -10.85 0.78 -12.18
C LEU A 52 -11.71 -0.22 -12.96
N GLN A 53 -12.82 0.21 -13.56
CA GLN A 53 -13.67 -0.67 -14.36
C GLN A 53 -12.93 -1.19 -15.60
N ASP A 54 -12.13 -0.33 -16.24
CA ASP A 54 -11.28 -0.73 -17.37
C ASP A 54 -10.20 -1.73 -16.92
N SER A 55 -9.71 -1.57 -15.69
CA SER A 55 -8.72 -2.48 -15.10
C SER A 55 -9.31 -3.86 -14.79
N ILE A 56 -10.55 -3.91 -14.28
CA ILE A 56 -11.26 -5.15 -13.94
C ILE A 56 -11.60 -5.96 -15.19
N PHE A 57 -11.79 -5.32 -16.34
CA PHE A 57 -12.14 -6.01 -17.59
C PHE A 57 -11.18 -7.16 -17.94
N TYR A 58 -9.88 -6.99 -17.63
CA TYR A 58 -8.85 -8.02 -17.79
C TYR A 58 -9.11 -9.32 -17.01
N PHE A 59 -9.90 -9.24 -15.92
CA PHE A 59 -10.25 -10.36 -15.06
C PHE A 59 -11.73 -10.76 -15.18
N SER A 60 -12.47 -10.24 -16.18
CA SER A 60 -13.88 -10.57 -16.41
C SER A 60 -14.14 -12.07 -16.52
N LYS A 61 -13.33 -12.79 -17.32
CA LYS A 61 -13.41 -14.25 -17.45
C LYS A 61 -13.19 -14.97 -16.11
N VAL A 62 -12.28 -14.45 -15.25
CA VAL A 62 -12.01 -15.02 -13.92
C VAL A 62 -13.25 -14.91 -13.05
N LEU A 63 -13.89 -13.73 -13.06
CA LEU A 63 -15.09 -13.44 -12.30
C LEU A 63 -16.29 -14.26 -12.80
N GLU A 64 -16.44 -14.43 -14.12
CA GLU A 64 -17.45 -15.32 -14.70
C GLU A 64 -17.22 -16.80 -14.33
N ALA A 65 -15.97 -17.27 -14.35
CA ALA A 65 -15.63 -18.64 -13.95
C ALA A 65 -15.90 -18.87 -12.46
N LEU A 66 -15.64 -17.87 -11.61
CA LEU A 66 -15.94 -17.93 -10.18
C LEU A 66 -17.43 -18.15 -9.91
N GLU A 67 -18.30 -17.55 -10.73
CA GLU A 67 -19.76 -17.68 -10.60
C GLU A 67 -20.33 -18.95 -11.25
N LYS A 68 -19.77 -19.38 -12.39
CA LYS A 68 -20.42 -20.36 -13.29
C LYS A 68 -19.70 -21.70 -13.42
N ASP A 69 -18.37 -21.72 -13.36
CA ASP A 69 -17.58 -22.93 -13.58
C ASP A 69 -16.22 -22.89 -12.87
N LEU A 70 -16.21 -23.41 -11.64
CA LEU A 70 -15.00 -23.50 -10.83
C LEU A 70 -13.92 -24.42 -11.42
N SER A 71 -14.28 -25.31 -12.37
CA SER A 71 -13.30 -26.19 -13.01
C SER A 71 -12.34 -25.43 -13.93
N LEU A 72 -12.79 -24.31 -14.51
CA LEU A 72 -11.99 -23.43 -15.38
C LEU A 72 -11.27 -22.34 -14.59
N LEU A 73 -11.66 -22.08 -13.34
CA LEU A 73 -11.17 -20.94 -12.56
C LEU A 73 -9.63 -20.89 -12.51
N LYS A 74 -8.98 -22.03 -12.26
CA LYS A 74 -7.51 -22.10 -12.16
C LYS A 74 -6.83 -21.66 -13.46
N SER A 75 -7.25 -22.21 -14.60
CA SER A 75 -6.67 -21.87 -15.91
C SER A 75 -6.93 -20.41 -16.27
N THR A 76 -8.13 -19.90 -15.99
CA THR A 76 -8.50 -18.52 -16.31
C THR A 76 -7.73 -17.52 -15.46
N ILE A 77 -7.45 -17.81 -14.18
CA ILE A 77 -6.59 -16.95 -13.34
C ILE A 77 -5.17 -16.89 -13.90
N ILE A 78 -4.62 -18.03 -14.34
CA ILE A 78 -3.26 -18.08 -14.89
C ILE A 78 -3.18 -17.27 -16.18
N GLU A 79 -4.10 -17.51 -17.12
CA GLU A 79 -4.22 -16.74 -18.37
C GLU A 79 -4.31 -15.24 -18.09
N ALA A 80 -5.23 -14.84 -17.20
CA ALA A 80 -5.42 -13.44 -16.87
C ALA A 80 -4.15 -12.80 -16.27
N LEU A 81 -3.46 -13.47 -15.35
CA LEU A 81 -2.22 -12.93 -14.75
C LEU A 81 -1.06 -12.83 -15.75
N GLU A 82 -0.94 -13.75 -16.71
CA GLU A 82 0.13 -13.73 -17.70
C GLU A 82 -0.13 -12.73 -18.85
N GLU A 83 -1.39 -12.52 -19.24
CA GLU A 83 -1.76 -11.60 -20.32
C GLU A 83 -1.98 -10.15 -19.87
N THR A 84 -2.29 -9.93 -18.59
CA THR A 84 -2.56 -8.59 -18.06
C THR A 84 -1.28 -7.78 -17.88
N PRO A 85 -1.19 -6.54 -18.41
CA PRO A 85 -0.08 -5.65 -18.11
C PRO A 85 0.08 -5.46 -16.59
N PHE A 86 1.29 -5.59 -16.07
CA PHE A 86 1.49 -5.62 -14.61
C PHE A 86 1.06 -4.33 -13.91
N GLU A 87 1.05 -3.20 -14.60
CA GLU A 87 0.50 -1.94 -14.07
C GLU A 87 -1.00 -2.04 -13.72
N ILE A 88 -1.77 -2.83 -14.46
CA ILE A 88 -3.18 -3.09 -14.18
C ILE A 88 -3.32 -3.97 -12.93
N ILE A 89 -2.43 -4.96 -12.75
CA ILE A 89 -2.38 -5.78 -11.53
C ILE A 89 -2.11 -4.90 -10.31
N LEU A 90 -1.19 -3.94 -10.41
CA LEU A 90 -0.91 -2.98 -9.34
C LEU A 90 -2.10 -2.05 -9.04
N LEU A 91 -2.83 -1.60 -10.07
CA LEU A 91 -4.05 -0.81 -9.90
C LEU A 91 -5.12 -1.59 -9.13
N ILE A 92 -5.32 -2.87 -9.46
CA ILE A 92 -6.24 -3.75 -8.74
C ILE A 92 -5.72 -4.03 -7.33
N LEU A 93 -4.41 -4.15 -7.12
CA LEU A 93 -3.80 -4.22 -5.78
C LEU A 93 -4.04 -2.94 -4.95
N GLY A 94 -4.48 -1.85 -5.58
CA GLY A 94 -4.89 -0.60 -4.95
C GLY A 94 -3.87 0.53 -5.07
N GLN A 95 -2.88 0.39 -5.96
CA GLN A 95 -1.89 1.45 -6.17
C GLN A 95 -2.58 2.72 -6.66
N ARG A 96 -2.30 3.84 -6.02
CA ARG A 96 -2.70 5.17 -6.49
C ARG A 96 -1.54 5.81 -7.24
N LEU A 97 -1.81 6.50 -8.33
CA LEU A 97 -0.79 6.88 -9.30
C LEU A 97 -0.47 8.36 -9.28
N THR A 98 0.80 8.68 -9.45
CA THR A 98 1.31 10.02 -9.76
C THR A 98 2.21 9.91 -11.00
N SER A 99 2.70 11.04 -11.51
CA SER A 99 3.62 11.06 -12.66
C SER A 99 4.92 10.28 -12.42
N ALA A 100 5.34 10.14 -11.16
CA ALA A 100 6.57 9.46 -10.76
C ALA A 100 6.37 8.01 -10.28
N SER A 101 5.14 7.47 -10.37
CA SER A 101 4.82 6.10 -9.92
C SER A 101 5.60 5.04 -10.67
N ARG A 102 6.09 4.04 -9.94
CA ARG A 102 6.57 2.78 -10.50
C ARG A 102 5.40 1.86 -10.81
N ARG A 103 5.42 1.28 -12.00
CA ARG A 103 4.31 0.49 -12.58
C ARG A 103 4.74 -0.91 -13.05
N ASP A 104 5.92 -1.33 -12.63
CA ASP A 104 6.53 -2.63 -12.88
C ASP A 104 6.63 -3.43 -11.56
N GLU A 105 7.33 -4.57 -11.55
CA GLU A 105 7.51 -5.40 -10.34
C GLU A 105 8.13 -4.65 -9.15
N THR A 106 8.84 -3.55 -9.39
CA THR A 106 9.41 -2.72 -8.32
C THR A 106 8.38 -1.79 -7.67
N GLY A 107 7.16 -1.73 -8.22
CA GLY A 107 6.00 -1.04 -7.65
C GLY A 107 5.19 -1.87 -6.66
N ILE A 108 5.53 -3.15 -6.46
CA ILE A 108 4.83 -4.04 -5.51
C ILE A 108 5.10 -3.55 -4.08
N PRO A 109 4.05 -3.38 -3.23
CA PRO A 109 4.24 -2.90 -1.86
C PRO A 109 5.06 -3.91 -1.04
N PRO A 110 5.95 -3.43 -0.14
CA PRO A 110 6.66 -4.27 0.81
C PRO A 110 5.70 -4.90 1.82
N ARG A 111 6.07 -6.06 2.35
CA ARG A 111 5.29 -6.78 3.37
C ARG A 111 5.12 -5.94 4.63
N LYS A 112 3.94 -6.04 5.26
CA LYS A 112 3.64 -5.38 6.53
C LYS A 112 4.68 -5.66 7.61
N GLU A 113 5.17 -6.88 7.69
CA GLU A 113 6.20 -7.27 8.66
C GLU A 113 7.48 -6.44 8.51
N ILE A 114 8.00 -6.30 7.29
CA ILE A 114 9.22 -5.51 7.00
C ILE A 114 9.01 -4.03 7.35
N LEU A 115 7.81 -3.50 7.08
CA LEU A 115 7.45 -2.12 7.44
C LEU A 115 7.47 -1.89 8.95
N LEU A 116 6.93 -2.84 9.73
CA LEU A 116 6.90 -2.77 11.19
C LEU A 116 8.31 -2.91 11.76
N GLU A 117 9.09 -3.89 11.29
CA GLU A 117 10.47 -4.10 11.73
C GLU A 117 11.31 -2.82 11.59
N SER A 118 11.27 -2.18 10.43
CA SER A 118 12.05 -0.96 10.19
C SER A 118 11.61 0.24 11.04
N CYS A 119 10.35 0.30 11.47
CA CYS A 119 9.87 1.32 12.40
C CYS A 119 10.42 1.14 13.82
N PHE A 120 10.55 -0.12 14.27
CA PHE A 120 10.93 -0.45 15.64
C PHE A 120 12.42 -0.69 15.84
N LEU A 121 13.23 -0.52 14.80
CA LEU A 121 14.68 -0.44 14.92
C LEU A 121 15.09 0.62 15.97
N PRO A 122 16.10 0.34 16.80
CA PRO A 122 16.53 1.25 17.86
C PRO A 122 17.15 2.52 17.27
N PHE A 123 16.68 3.69 17.71
CA PHE A 123 17.37 4.96 17.49
C PHE A 123 18.49 5.16 18.54
N ASN A 124 18.20 4.76 19.77
CA ASN A 124 19.15 4.63 20.87
C ASN A 124 18.68 3.50 21.82
N THR A 125 19.24 3.44 23.03
CA THR A 125 18.89 2.42 24.04
C THR A 125 17.48 2.53 24.60
N GLU A 126 16.78 3.64 24.36
CA GLU A 126 15.50 3.98 25.00
C GLU A 126 14.32 4.12 24.03
N ILE A 127 14.56 4.46 22.75
CA ILE A 127 13.49 4.73 21.79
C ILE A 127 13.80 4.15 20.40
N SER A 128 12.74 3.83 19.66
CA SER A 128 12.82 3.44 18.26
C SER A 128 12.95 4.64 17.32
N ILE A 129 13.36 4.38 16.07
CA ILE A 129 13.40 5.38 15.00
C ILE A 129 12.01 5.99 14.80
N ALA A 130 10.95 5.18 14.80
CA ALA A 130 9.60 5.70 14.63
C ALA A 130 9.16 6.57 15.83
N ALA A 131 9.50 6.20 17.07
CA ALA A 131 9.17 7.04 18.23
C ALA A 131 9.88 8.40 18.14
N ARG A 132 11.16 8.41 17.75
CA ARG A 132 11.90 9.65 17.53
C ARG A 132 11.30 10.51 16.41
N ALA A 133 10.83 9.89 15.33
CA ALA A 133 10.17 10.60 14.25
C ALA A 133 8.83 11.18 14.69
N TRP A 134 8.00 10.39 15.38
CA TRP A 134 6.70 10.81 15.90
C TRP A 134 6.80 12.04 16.80
N GLU A 135 7.78 12.08 17.72
CA GLU A 135 8.02 13.22 18.61
C GLU A 135 8.29 14.54 17.87
N LYS A 136 8.76 14.48 16.61
CA LYS A 136 8.96 15.69 15.79
C LYS A 136 7.66 16.22 15.18
N HIS A 137 6.67 15.36 14.95
CA HIS A 137 5.44 15.66 14.20
C HIS A 137 4.24 15.94 15.12
N VAL A 138 4.17 15.22 16.24
CA VAL A 138 3.14 15.41 17.26
C VAL A 138 3.07 16.86 17.74
N GLY A 139 1.85 17.38 17.88
CA GLY A 139 1.61 18.76 18.34
C GLY A 139 1.82 19.87 17.29
N ARG A 140 2.26 19.57 16.05
CA ARG A 140 2.32 20.57 14.97
C ARG A 140 0.94 21.04 14.52
N LYS A 141 -0.05 20.15 14.55
CA LYS A 141 -1.43 20.39 14.16
C LYS A 141 -2.37 19.88 15.24
N LYS A 142 -3.39 20.68 15.57
CA LYS A 142 -4.34 20.40 16.67
C LYS A 142 -5.18 19.14 16.41
N ASP A 143 -5.60 18.94 15.17
CA ASP A 143 -6.48 17.82 14.76
C ASP A 143 -5.70 16.70 14.05
N SER A 144 -4.46 16.47 14.50
CA SER A 144 -3.57 15.43 13.95
C SER A 144 -3.86 14.05 14.56
N ILE A 145 -3.83 13.00 13.75
CA ILE A 145 -3.91 11.61 14.23
C ILE A 145 -2.70 11.22 15.08
N PHE A 146 -1.62 12.01 15.04
CA PHE A 146 -0.42 11.77 15.85
C PHE A 146 -0.66 12.04 17.34
N GLY A 147 -1.78 12.66 17.72
CA GLY A 147 -2.18 12.82 19.12
C GLY A 147 -1.32 13.84 19.88
N THR A 148 -1.00 13.52 21.14
CA THR A 148 -0.25 14.42 22.04
C THR A 148 0.88 13.69 22.76
N ILE A 149 1.98 14.40 23.03
CA ILE A 149 3.07 13.86 23.87
C ILE A 149 2.61 13.85 25.32
N LYS A 150 2.24 12.69 25.83
CA LYS A 150 1.91 12.48 27.25
C LYS A 150 2.48 11.16 27.74
N GLY A 151 2.85 11.12 29.03
CA GLY A 151 3.34 9.91 29.69
C GLY A 151 4.86 9.72 29.63
N ASN A 152 5.31 8.64 30.26
CA ASN A 152 6.72 8.21 30.29
C ASN A 152 7.14 7.54 28.96
N SER A 153 8.43 7.23 28.82
CA SER A 153 8.99 6.65 27.59
C SER A 153 8.27 5.37 27.13
N SER A 154 7.90 4.48 28.06
CA SER A 154 7.17 3.25 27.73
C SER A 154 5.76 3.54 27.19
N GLN A 155 5.04 4.48 27.82
CA GLN A 155 3.71 4.90 27.36
C GLN A 155 3.76 5.56 25.98
N LYS A 156 4.79 6.37 25.71
CA LYS A 156 5.01 6.96 24.38
C LYS A 156 5.27 5.90 23.32
N GLN A 157 6.10 4.90 23.61
CA GLN A 157 6.36 3.81 22.68
C GLN A 157 5.08 3.04 22.32
N GLN A 158 4.26 2.69 23.32
CA GLN A 158 2.98 2.03 23.10
C GLN A 158 2.02 2.89 22.26
N ALA A 159 2.00 4.21 22.47
CA ALA A 159 1.19 5.13 21.67
C ALA A 159 1.65 5.15 20.20
N VAL A 160 2.96 5.19 19.97
CA VAL A 160 3.55 5.15 18.63
C VAL A 160 3.27 3.83 17.93
N GLU A 161 3.40 2.70 18.63
CA GLU A 161 3.09 1.38 18.10
C GLU A 161 1.63 1.26 17.68
N LYS A 162 0.70 1.75 18.50
CA LYS A 162 -0.74 1.81 18.16
C LYS A 162 -0.99 2.68 16.94
N LEU A 163 -0.35 3.84 16.86
CA LEU A 163 -0.46 4.75 15.72
C LEU A 163 0.04 4.11 14.42
N ILE A 164 1.20 3.46 14.44
CA ILE A 164 1.77 2.79 13.26
C ILE A 164 0.84 1.67 12.78
N ASN A 165 0.38 0.83 13.70
CA ASN A 165 -0.57 -0.23 13.38
C ASN A 165 -1.87 0.33 12.81
N TYR A 166 -2.38 1.43 13.38
CA TYR A 166 -3.55 2.12 12.87
C TYR A 166 -3.33 2.59 11.41
N ILE A 167 -2.24 3.31 11.13
CA ILE A 167 -1.96 3.82 9.77
C ILE A 167 -1.82 2.67 8.76
N ILE A 168 -1.11 1.60 9.11
CA ILE A 168 -0.91 0.44 8.21
C ILE A 168 -2.23 -0.29 7.90
N ASN A 169 -3.09 -0.46 8.91
CA ASN A 169 -4.34 -1.19 8.80
C ASN A 169 -5.48 -0.36 8.19
N HIS A 170 -5.42 0.98 8.32
CA HIS A 170 -6.45 1.89 7.85
C HIS A 170 -5.99 2.78 6.69
N LYS A 171 -4.89 2.43 6.02
CA LYS A 171 -4.43 3.14 4.82
C LYS A 171 -5.51 3.09 3.74
N THR A 172 -5.76 4.22 3.11
CA THR A 172 -6.70 4.38 1.99
C THR A 172 -5.98 4.85 0.73
N TRP A 173 -4.70 5.19 0.85
CA TRP A 173 -3.83 5.59 -0.24
C TRP A 173 -2.46 4.94 -0.04
N TRP A 174 -1.93 4.35 -1.11
CA TRP A 174 -0.54 3.91 -1.15
C TRP A 174 0.04 4.04 -2.55
N ASN A 175 1.36 4.26 -2.63
CA ASN A 175 2.09 4.33 -3.89
C ASN A 175 3.57 3.99 -3.68
N VAL A 176 4.22 3.50 -4.75
CA VAL A 176 5.67 3.42 -4.88
C VAL A 176 6.10 4.36 -6.00
N PHE A 177 6.94 5.34 -5.69
CA PHE A 177 7.30 6.40 -6.65
C PHE A 177 8.67 7.01 -6.37
N TYR A 178 9.24 7.72 -7.34
CA TYR A 178 10.46 8.49 -7.12
C TYR A 178 10.20 9.78 -6.36
N HIS A 179 10.73 9.84 -5.15
CA HIS A 179 10.75 11.04 -4.34
C HIS A 179 12.05 11.82 -4.58
N TYR A 180 11.91 13.13 -4.83
CA TYR A 180 13.01 14.03 -5.19
C TYR A 180 14.23 14.04 -4.24
N LYS A 181 14.06 13.65 -2.97
CA LYS A 181 15.14 13.56 -1.95
C LYS A 181 15.53 12.15 -1.53
N HIS A 182 14.70 11.15 -1.81
CA HIS A 182 14.81 9.84 -1.16
C HIS A 182 14.83 8.68 -2.14
N ASP A 183 15.03 8.96 -3.43
CA ASP A 183 14.93 8.01 -4.52
C ASP A 183 13.57 7.30 -4.50
N LEU A 184 13.55 5.99 -4.74
CA LEU A 184 12.31 5.22 -4.76
C LEU A 184 11.80 4.97 -3.33
N VAL A 185 10.57 5.40 -3.07
CA VAL A 185 9.93 5.30 -1.76
C VAL A 185 8.62 4.55 -1.85
N TYR A 186 8.25 3.90 -0.74
CA TYR A 186 6.89 3.41 -0.51
C TYR A 186 6.21 4.32 0.51
N GLU A 187 4.99 4.73 0.20
CA GLU A 187 4.23 5.67 1.00
C GLU A 187 2.81 5.16 1.20
N ILE A 188 2.30 5.31 2.42
CA ILE A 188 0.91 5.04 2.77
C ILE A 188 0.32 6.25 3.49
N ARG A 189 -0.97 6.49 3.28
CA ARG A 189 -1.74 7.52 3.97
C ARG A 189 -3.12 7.01 4.35
N VAL A 190 -3.64 7.52 5.45
CA VAL A 190 -5.04 7.34 5.84
C VAL A 190 -5.88 8.47 5.25
N GLU A 191 -7.20 8.35 5.40
CA GLU A 191 -8.22 9.21 4.80
C GLU A 191 -7.95 10.72 4.92
N ASN A 192 -7.42 11.17 6.07
CA ASN A 192 -7.16 12.58 6.33
C ASN A 192 -5.86 13.11 5.69
N GLY A 193 -5.16 12.30 4.91
CA GLY A 193 -3.90 12.66 4.26
C GLY A 193 -2.66 12.34 5.07
N GLN A 194 -2.73 12.17 6.39
CA GLN A 194 -1.54 11.87 7.19
C GLN A 194 -1.08 10.42 6.97
N GLY A 195 0.21 10.17 7.14
CA GLY A 195 0.75 8.88 6.74
C GLY A 195 2.19 8.61 7.16
N MET A 196 2.80 7.67 6.45
CA MET A 196 4.13 7.14 6.72
C MET A 196 4.86 6.83 5.41
N ARG A 197 6.20 6.94 5.45
CA ARG A 197 7.07 6.68 4.29
C ARG A 197 8.26 5.80 4.65
N TRP A 198 8.65 4.95 3.70
CA TRP A 198 9.83 4.09 3.75
C TRP A 198 10.62 4.17 2.44
N SER A 199 11.83 3.62 2.44
CA SER A 199 12.42 3.13 1.17
C SER A 199 11.47 2.17 0.48
N SER A 200 11.57 2.02 -0.84
CA SER A 200 10.68 1.15 -1.61
C SER A 200 10.68 -0.31 -1.15
N ASP A 201 11.79 -0.81 -0.61
CA ASP A 201 11.92 -2.15 -0.05
C ASP A 201 11.35 -2.28 1.38
N GLY A 202 10.85 -1.20 1.98
CA GLY A 202 10.31 -1.15 3.33
C GLY A 202 11.33 -1.23 4.46
N LYS A 203 12.62 -1.48 4.18
CA LYS A 203 13.65 -1.77 5.19
C LYS A 203 14.13 -0.54 5.95
N ARG A 204 13.89 0.66 5.43
CA ARG A 204 14.26 1.91 6.07
C ARG A 204 13.04 2.80 6.23
N PHE A 205 12.60 3.00 7.47
CA PHE A 205 11.61 4.01 7.80
C PHE A 205 12.19 5.41 7.59
N ILE A 206 11.48 6.25 6.83
CA ILE A 206 11.89 7.61 6.49
C ILE A 206 11.23 8.62 7.44
N GLY A 207 9.93 8.47 7.70
CA GLY A 207 9.22 9.36 8.62
C GLY A 207 7.70 9.35 8.48
N PHE A 208 7.06 10.12 9.36
CA PHE A 208 5.64 10.43 9.29
C PHE A 208 5.39 11.56 8.29
N LEU A 209 4.17 11.60 7.76
CA LEU A 209 3.73 12.54 6.75
C LEU A 209 2.54 13.33 7.28
N GLU A 210 2.60 14.65 7.16
CA GLU A 210 1.41 15.50 7.32
C GLU A 210 0.46 15.27 6.14
N ASP A 211 -0.75 15.81 6.25
CA ASP A 211 -1.71 15.84 5.15
C ASP A 211 -1.13 16.49 3.89
N PHE A 212 -1.71 16.17 2.74
CA PHE A 212 -1.33 16.84 1.50
C PHE A 212 -1.56 18.34 1.67
N LEU A 213 -0.58 19.14 1.26
CA LEU A 213 -0.78 20.57 1.18
C LEU A 213 -1.82 20.81 0.08
N GLU A 214 -2.87 21.56 0.41
CA GLU A 214 -3.65 22.24 -0.61
C GLU A 214 -2.69 23.24 -1.28
N GLU A 215 -2.14 22.88 -2.44
CA GLU A 215 -1.55 23.86 -3.36
C GLU A 215 -2.63 24.41 -4.30
#